data_AF-A0A832R1W7-F1
#
_entry.id   AF-A0A832R1W7-F1
#
_cell.length_a   1.000
_cell.length_b   1.000
_cell.length_c   1.000
_cell.angle_alpha   90.00
_cell.angle_beta   90.00
_cell.angle_gamma   90.00
#
_symmetry.space_group_name_H-M   'P 1'
#
loop_
_entity.id
_entity.type
_entity.pdbx_description
1 polymer ?
#
loop_
_entity_poly.entity_id
_entity_poly.type
_entity_poly.pdbx_seq_one_letter_code
_entity_poly.pdbx_strand_id
1 'polypeptide(L)'
;GDPCTVSRCVPTEGCIYDQIEGTHTCGQGECFREVPICIDGVRNECIPGEPKAEVCDGKDNDCDGDTDEDNPDGGAACDTGWKGVCKAGTTICTSGKLVCTRNVEPTEEICNGLDNNCDGRIDEWDERIGKECDTGLLGVCGIGMHFCVEHSLKCLRQYDSSPEKCNGLDDDCDGETDEDNPGGGGRCETGLLGACNNGTWTCTNGEIVCAETTQPLDRDHCDGQDHDCDGEINEEGSLGCRTYYEDKDGDGWGNSRSTRCLCGDVPPTGYTTRSADCCDTDSSVNRDVRDDQWFETKNNCGDFDYDCDGREVQELQEIGRCVQGGYGGSIICSLVVGWNEDIPKCGETGSYIHDCVNEQGRCKKYVTEKIQRCQ
;
A
#
# COMPACT_ATOMS: atom_id res chain seq x y z
N GLY A 1 -49.53 104.09 -24.76
CA GLY A 1 -50.57 103.36 -25.51
C GLY A 1 -51.22 102.40 -24.56
N ASP A 2 -52.53 102.21 -24.68
CA ASP A 2 -53.25 101.16 -23.96
C ASP A 2 -52.63 99.79 -24.34
N PRO A 3 -52.19 98.98 -23.35
CA PRO A 3 -51.49 97.71 -23.60
C PRO A 3 -52.34 96.65 -24.32
N CYS A 4 -53.65 96.90 -24.45
CA CYS A 4 -54.64 96.03 -25.08
C CYS A 4 -55.17 96.56 -26.41
N THR A 5 -54.53 97.59 -26.99
CA THR A 5 -54.89 98.11 -28.31
C THR A 5 -53.68 98.23 -29.22
N VAL A 6 -53.86 97.86 -30.49
CA VAL A 6 -52.92 98.18 -31.55
C VAL A 6 -53.44 99.38 -32.33
N SER A 7 -52.65 100.44 -32.33
CA SER A 7 -52.98 101.65 -33.08
C SER A 7 -52.51 101.51 -34.52
N ARG A 8 -53.45 101.52 -35.46
CA ARG A 8 -53.15 101.76 -36.88
C ARG A 8 -53.61 103.16 -37.25
N CYS A 9 -52.71 103.99 -37.76
CA CYS A 9 -53.05 105.34 -38.17
C CYS A 9 -53.20 105.41 -39.68
N VAL A 10 -54.41 105.74 -40.13
CA VAL A 10 -54.70 105.96 -41.55
C VAL A 10 -54.74 107.49 -41.78
N PRO A 11 -53.95 108.03 -42.73
CA PRO A 11 -53.79 109.48 -42.88
C PRO A 11 -55.09 110.29 -43.08
N THR A 12 -56.15 109.66 -43.59
CA THR A 12 -57.44 110.30 -43.89
C THR A 12 -58.53 110.09 -42.83
N GLU A 13 -58.38 109.11 -41.95
CA GLU A 13 -59.42 108.73 -40.96
C GLU A 13 -58.97 108.86 -39.49
N GLY A 14 -57.70 109.21 -39.25
CA GLY A 14 -57.12 109.29 -37.92
C GLY A 14 -56.57 107.94 -37.44
N CYS A 15 -56.18 107.88 -36.17
CA CYS A 15 -55.69 106.63 -35.56
C CYS A 15 -56.88 105.80 -35.07
N ILE A 16 -56.99 104.58 -35.59
CA ILE A 16 -57.93 103.55 -35.15
C ILE A 16 -57.21 102.68 -34.11
N TYR A 17 -57.85 102.46 -32.97
CA TYR A 17 -57.36 101.60 -31.89
C TYR A 17 -58.15 100.30 -31.95
N ASP A 18 -57.60 99.27 -32.60
CA ASP A 18 -58.22 97.95 -32.62
C ASP A 18 -57.86 97.21 -31.33
N GLN A 19 -58.83 96.53 -30.71
CA GLN A 19 -58.59 95.68 -29.55
C GLN A 19 -57.69 94.51 -29.96
N ILE A 20 -56.74 94.15 -29.10
CA ILE A 20 -55.93 92.94 -29.29
C ILE A 20 -56.84 91.74 -29.01
N GLU A 21 -57.29 91.09 -30.08
CA GLU A 21 -58.04 89.83 -30.01
C GLU A 21 -57.08 88.63 -30.10
N GLY A 22 -57.31 87.64 -29.24
CA GLY A 22 -56.52 86.40 -29.20
C GLY A 22 -56.26 85.92 -27.78
N THR A 23 -55.66 84.74 -27.71
CA THR A 23 -55.26 84.07 -26.47
C THR A 23 -53.74 84.01 -26.39
N HIS A 24 -53.22 83.95 -25.17
CA HIS A 24 -51.86 83.48 -24.93
C HIS A 24 -51.90 82.24 -24.03
N THR A 25 -50.87 81.42 -24.14
CA THR A 25 -50.80 80.14 -23.46
C THR A 25 -49.64 80.13 -22.47
N CYS A 26 -49.83 79.45 -21.34
CA CYS A 26 -48.79 79.23 -20.35
C CYS A 26 -48.98 77.85 -19.69
N GLY A 27 -47.93 77.34 -19.06
CA GLY A 27 -47.92 75.99 -18.48
C GLY A 27 -47.66 74.91 -19.54
N GLN A 28 -47.36 73.72 -19.04
CA GLN A 28 -47.15 72.50 -19.81
C GLN A 28 -48.05 71.39 -19.23
N GLY A 29 -48.30 70.32 -19.99
CA GLY A 29 -49.12 69.21 -19.52
C GLY A 29 -50.53 69.63 -19.09
N GLU A 30 -50.99 69.10 -17.96
CA GLU A 30 -52.28 69.43 -17.34
C GLU A 30 -52.30 70.82 -16.69
N CYS A 31 -51.14 71.46 -16.51
CA CYS A 31 -51.03 72.86 -16.09
C CYS A 31 -51.24 73.84 -17.24
N PHE A 32 -51.39 73.37 -18.48
CA PHE A 32 -51.65 74.22 -19.64
C PHE A 32 -52.91 75.07 -19.43
N ARG A 33 -52.74 76.37 -19.61
CA ARG A 33 -53.80 77.37 -19.58
C ARG A 33 -53.75 78.19 -20.85
N GLU A 34 -54.91 78.35 -21.47
CA GLU A 34 -55.13 79.29 -22.55
C GLU A 34 -56.08 80.37 -22.03
N VAL A 35 -55.59 81.61 -21.96
CA VAL A 35 -56.38 82.74 -21.47
C VAL A 35 -56.39 83.88 -22.48
N PRO A 36 -57.45 84.69 -22.54
CA PRO A 36 -57.47 85.88 -23.39
C PRO A 36 -56.32 86.82 -23.04
N ILE A 37 -55.68 87.43 -24.03
CA ILE A 37 -54.57 88.37 -23.82
C ILE A 37 -55.04 89.59 -23.01
N CYS A 38 -56.32 89.96 -23.17
CA CYS A 38 -56.94 91.12 -22.53
C CYS A 38 -58.34 90.76 -22.01
N ILE A 39 -58.65 91.19 -20.79
CA ILE A 39 -59.99 91.12 -20.19
C ILE A 39 -60.36 92.54 -19.76
N ASP A 40 -61.47 93.05 -20.27
CA ASP A 40 -61.99 94.40 -19.97
C ASP A 40 -60.95 95.54 -20.09
N GLY A 41 -60.09 95.46 -21.12
CA GLY A 41 -59.07 96.49 -21.41
C GLY A 41 -57.81 96.42 -20.54
N VAL A 42 -57.68 95.41 -19.68
CA VAL A 42 -56.46 95.14 -18.90
C VAL A 42 -55.77 93.90 -19.46
N ARG A 43 -54.44 93.97 -19.60
CA ARG A 43 -53.64 92.80 -20.01
C ARG A 43 -53.79 91.73 -18.94
N ASN A 44 -54.30 90.59 -19.36
CA ASN A 44 -54.46 89.45 -18.49
C ASN A 44 -53.10 88.75 -18.29
N GLU A 45 -52.87 88.26 -17.08
CA GLU A 45 -51.69 87.45 -16.77
C GLU A 45 -52.06 85.97 -16.89
N CYS A 46 -51.25 85.20 -17.61
CA CYS A 46 -51.42 83.76 -17.67
C CYS A 46 -50.62 83.12 -16.54
N ILE A 47 -51.34 82.53 -15.58
CA ILE A 47 -50.75 81.75 -14.48
C ILE A 47 -50.98 80.26 -14.81
N PRO A 48 -49.92 79.43 -14.92
CA PRO A 48 -50.06 77.99 -15.09
C PRO A 48 -50.91 77.34 -13.99
N GLY A 49 -51.53 76.20 -14.28
CA GLY A 49 -52.16 75.38 -13.24
C GLY A 49 -51.16 74.97 -12.13
N GLU A 50 -51.68 74.67 -10.94
CA GLU A 50 -50.82 74.12 -9.87
C GLU A 50 -50.40 72.69 -10.22
N PRO A 51 -49.11 72.35 -10.12
CA PRO A 51 -48.62 71.02 -10.37
C PRO A 51 -49.11 70.05 -9.28
N LYS A 52 -49.41 68.82 -9.69
CA LYS A 52 -49.86 67.73 -8.79
C LYS A 52 -48.88 66.57 -8.90
N ALA A 53 -48.87 65.68 -7.92
CA ALA A 53 -48.11 64.44 -8.06
C ALA A 53 -48.60 63.66 -9.28
N GLU A 54 -47.66 63.06 -10.02
CA GLU A 54 -47.94 62.17 -11.13
C GLU A 54 -48.87 61.02 -10.74
N VAL A 55 -49.79 60.72 -11.66
CA VAL A 55 -50.71 59.59 -11.62
C VAL A 55 -50.52 58.85 -12.94
N CYS A 56 -50.63 57.52 -12.92
CA CYS A 56 -50.46 56.74 -14.15
C CYS A 56 -51.66 56.87 -15.09
N ASP A 57 -51.75 58.01 -15.80
CA ASP A 57 -52.88 58.37 -16.66
C ASP A 57 -52.49 58.85 -18.07
N GLY A 58 -51.18 58.90 -18.35
CA GLY A 58 -50.65 59.23 -19.67
C GLY A 58 -50.58 60.73 -19.91
N LYS A 59 -50.58 61.52 -18.84
CA LYS A 59 -50.49 62.97 -18.86
C LYS A 59 -49.39 63.43 -17.92
N ASP A 60 -48.93 64.65 -18.18
CA ASP A 60 -47.98 65.39 -17.36
C ASP A 60 -48.77 66.17 -16.29
N ASN A 61 -48.91 65.61 -15.08
CA ASN A 61 -49.70 66.17 -13.98
C ASN A 61 -48.91 67.18 -13.12
N ASP A 62 -47.60 67.01 -13.05
CA ASP A 62 -46.66 67.81 -12.26
C ASP A 62 -45.98 68.92 -13.08
N CYS A 63 -46.18 68.88 -14.40
CA CYS A 63 -45.87 69.94 -15.35
C CYS A 63 -44.38 70.21 -15.51
N ASP A 64 -43.55 69.19 -15.29
CA ASP A 64 -42.10 69.22 -15.53
C ASP A 64 -41.73 68.94 -17.00
N GLY A 65 -42.68 68.39 -17.76
CA GLY A 65 -42.60 68.15 -19.19
C GLY A 65 -42.32 66.72 -19.62
N ASP A 66 -42.10 65.81 -18.68
CA ASP A 66 -42.14 64.38 -18.91
C ASP A 66 -43.57 63.85 -18.64
N THR A 67 -43.82 62.58 -18.93
CA THR A 67 -45.16 61.98 -18.78
C THR A 67 -45.03 60.67 -18.06
N ASP A 68 -45.75 60.53 -16.95
CA ASP A 68 -45.71 59.37 -16.05
C ASP A 68 -44.27 58.98 -15.61
N GLU A 69 -43.42 59.95 -15.26
CA GLU A 69 -42.05 59.72 -14.81
C GLU A 69 -41.96 59.10 -13.41
N ASP A 70 -40.84 58.44 -13.11
CA ASP A 70 -40.61 57.77 -11.82
C ASP A 70 -41.65 56.69 -11.43
N ASN A 71 -42.38 56.14 -12.40
CA ASN A 71 -43.34 55.04 -12.23
C ASN A 71 -44.49 55.38 -11.25
N PRO A 72 -45.34 56.37 -11.57
CA PRO A 72 -46.42 56.80 -10.70
C PRO A 72 -47.43 55.67 -10.50
N ASP A 73 -47.99 55.57 -9.29
CA ASP A 73 -48.87 54.47 -8.83
C ASP A 73 -48.30 53.03 -8.98
N GLY A 74 -47.05 52.90 -9.43
CA GLY A 74 -46.35 51.64 -9.63
C GLY A 74 -45.66 51.11 -8.37
N GLY A 75 -45.01 49.96 -8.51
CA GLY A 75 -44.25 49.32 -7.43
C GLY A 75 -45.06 48.39 -6.52
N ALA A 76 -46.37 48.28 -6.73
CA ALA A 76 -47.21 47.36 -5.99
C ALA A 76 -47.04 45.92 -6.49
N ALA A 77 -47.13 44.94 -5.57
CA ALA A 77 -47.18 43.53 -5.95
C ALA A 77 -48.48 43.23 -6.73
N CYS A 78 -48.35 42.46 -7.79
CA CYS A 78 -49.46 42.07 -8.64
C CYS A 78 -49.35 40.61 -9.09
N ASP A 79 -50.46 40.05 -9.58
CA ASP A 79 -50.52 38.73 -10.20
C ASP A 79 -50.43 38.88 -11.72
N THR A 80 -49.39 38.31 -12.32
CA THR A 80 -49.12 38.40 -13.75
C THR A 80 -50.02 37.47 -14.57
N GLY A 81 -50.76 36.56 -13.92
CA GLY A 81 -51.53 35.50 -14.55
C GLY A 81 -50.71 34.27 -14.97
N TRP A 82 -49.38 34.32 -14.85
CA TRP A 82 -48.50 33.18 -15.12
C TRP A 82 -48.54 32.14 -13.99
N LYS A 83 -47.98 30.95 -14.26
CA LYS A 83 -47.89 29.85 -13.30
C LYS A 83 -46.59 29.92 -12.49
N GLY A 84 -46.50 29.05 -11.48
CA GLY A 84 -45.28 28.89 -10.70
C GLY A 84 -44.72 30.15 -10.08
N VAL A 85 -43.39 30.26 -10.13
CA VAL A 85 -42.64 31.40 -9.60
C VAL A 85 -42.90 32.69 -10.38
N CYS A 86 -43.34 32.60 -11.64
CA CYS A 86 -43.63 33.75 -12.51
C CYS A 86 -44.93 34.48 -12.15
N LYS A 87 -45.76 33.90 -11.28
CA LYS A 87 -47.03 34.49 -10.86
C LYS A 87 -46.86 35.87 -10.23
N ALA A 88 -45.80 36.07 -9.44
CA ALA A 88 -45.51 37.33 -8.78
C ALA A 88 -44.95 38.36 -9.77
N GLY A 89 -45.56 39.53 -9.80
CA GLY A 89 -45.09 40.68 -10.56
C GLY A 89 -45.12 41.97 -9.75
N THR A 90 -44.64 43.03 -10.38
CA THR A 90 -44.66 44.40 -9.87
C THR A 90 -45.35 45.30 -10.90
N THR A 91 -46.21 46.20 -10.44
CA THR A 91 -46.86 47.17 -11.34
C THR A 91 -45.87 48.21 -11.84
N ILE A 92 -45.88 48.45 -13.14
CA ILE A 92 -45.11 49.48 -13.82
C ILE A 92 -46.08 50.34 -14.65
N CYS A 93 -45.99 51.65 -14.51
CA CYS A 93 -46.68 52.58 -15.38
C CYS A 93 -46.01 52.58 -16.75
N THR A 94 -46.75 52.20 -17.78
CA THR A 94 -46.27 52.21 -19.16
C THR A 94 -47.35 52.78 -20.04
N SER A 95 -47.11 53.98 -20.57
CA SER A 95 -48.03 54.70 -21.46
C SER A 95 -49.41 54.95 -20.82
N GLY A 96 -49.44 55.55 -19.63
CA GLY A 96 -50.67 55.90 -18.91
C GLY A 96 -51.49 54.71 -18.42
N LYS A 97 -50.84 53.55 -18.25
CA LYS A 97 -51.50 52.34 -17.74
C LYS A 97 -50.56 51.57 -16.84
N LEU A 98 -51.08 51.18 -15.67
CA LEU A 98 -50.43 50.20 -14.81
C LEU A 98 -50.45 48.82 -15.46
N VAL A 99 -49.27 48.33 -15.78
CA VAL A 99 -49.01 47.00 -16.34
C VAL A 99 -48.34 46.16 -15.27
N CYS A 100 -48.83 44.94 -15.05
CA CYS A 100 -48.15 43.99 -14.16
C CYS A 100 -47.03 43.27 -14.93
N THR A 101 -45.77 43.54 -14.57
CA THR A 101 -44.61 42.86 -15.15
C THR A 101 -44.07 41.80 -14.19
N ARG A 102 -43.66 40.64 -14.71
CA ARG A 102 -43.15 39.54 -13.88
C ARG A 102 -41.84 39.90 -13.18
N ASN A 103 -41.65 39.39 -11.96
CA ASN A 103 -40.41 39.58 -11.21
C ASN A 103 -39.35 38.52 -11.54
N VAL A 104 -39.79 37.35 -12.03
CA VAL A 104 -38.94 36.20 -12.36
C VAL A 104 -39.23 35.79 -13.79
N GLU A 105 -38.18 35.63 -14.60
CA GLU A 105 -38.28 35.04 -15.93
C GLU A 105 -38.25 33.51 -15.84
N PRO A 106 -39.00 32.79 -16.68
CA PRO A 106 -38.94 31.34 -16.78
C PRO A 106 -37.52 30.84 -17.01
N THR A 107 -37.12 29.83 -16.25
CA THR A 107 -35.86 29.10 -16.43
C THR A 107 -36.12 27.64 -16.71
N GLU A 108 -35.07 26.86 -16.98
CA GLU A 108 -35.20 25.40 -17.02
C GLU A 108 -35.67 24.85 -15.66
N GLU A 109 -36.35 23.71 -15.70
CA GLU A 109 -36.80 23.04 -14.49
C GLU A 109 -35.65 22.38 -13.75
N ILE A 110 -35.77 22.44 -12.43
CA ILE A 110 -34.88 21.75 -11.51
C ILE A 110 -35.74 21.11 -10.43
N CYS A 111 -35.32 19.96 -9.91
CA CYS A 111 -36.01 19.28 -8.83
C CYS A 111 -35.88 20.07 -7.51
N ASN A 112 -36.75 21.06 -7.32
CA ASN A 112 -36.80 21.96 -6.16
C ASN A 112 -38.23 22.19 -5.64
N GLY A 113 -39.24 21.55 -6.24
CA GLY A 113 -40.64 21.67 -5.85
C GLY A 113 -41.31 22.94 -6.32
N LEU A 114 -40.68 23.68 -7.24
CA LEU A 114 -41.20 24.87 -7.88
C LEU A 114 -41.41 24.61 -9.37
N ASP A 115 -42.30 25.39 -9.96
CA ASP A 115 -42.54 25.49 -11.40
C ASP A 115 -41.69 26.68 -11.89
N ASN A 116 -40.44 26.38 -12.27
CA ASN A 116 -39.40 27.33 -12.65
C ASN A 116 -39.55 27.81 -14.11
N ASN A 117 -40.10 26.97 -14.98
CA ASN A 117 -40.37 27.28 -16.39
C ASN A 117 -41.78 27.86 -16.60
N CYS A 118 -42.60 27.88 -15.56
CA CYS A 118 -43.92 28.49 -15.51
C CYS A 118 -44.94 27.88 -16.49
N ASP A 119 -44.79 26.59 -16.82
CA ASP A 119 -45.69 25.82 -17.69
C ASP A 119 -46.89 25.22 -16.93
N GLY A 120 -46.86 25.28 -15.60
CA GLY A 120 -47.91 24.79 -14.70
C GLY A 120 -47.69 23.37 -14.18
N ARG A 121 -46.55 22.75 -14.45
CA ARG A 121 -46.10 21.50 -13.84
C ARG A 121 -44.94 21.78 -12.89
N ILE A 122 -44.73 20.88 -11.95
CA ILE A 122 -43.66 20.98 -10.96
C ILE A 122 -42.72 19.81 -11.21
N ASP A 123 -41.42 20.11 -11.28
CA ASP A 123 -40.32 19.14 -11.40
C ASP A 123 -40.48 18.14 -12.58
N GLU A 124 -41.07 18.55 -13.71
CA GLU A 124 -41.37 17.64 -14.83
C GLU A 124 -40.20 17.37 -15.77
N TRP A 125 -39.11 18.15 -15.69
CA TRP A 125 -37.90 17.92 -16.48
C TRP A 125 -36.65 18.50 -15.82
N ASP A 126 -35.97 17.70 -14.99
CA ASP A 126 -34.60 18.01 -14.56
C ASP A 126 -33.62 17.15 -15.37
N GLU A 127 -32.73 17.77 -16.14
CA GLU A 127 -31.78 17.10 -17.03
C GLU A 127 -30.81 16.15 -16.31
N ARG A 128 -30.69 16.28 -14.98
CA ARG A 128 -29.85 15.41 -14.14
C ARG A 128 -30.55 14.10 -13.82
N ILE A 129 -31.88 14.02 -13.89
CA ILE A 129 -32.62 12.78 -13.61
C ILE A 129 -32.16 11.67 -14.57
N GLY A 130 -31.90 10.48 -14.01
CA GLY A 130 -31.39 9.33 -14.76
C GLY A 130 -29.92 9.42 -15.14
N LYS A 131 -29.20 10.48 -14.73
CA LYS A 131 -27.74 10.53 -14.83
C LYS A 131 -27.11 9.81 -13.66
N GLU A 132 -25.99 9.13 -13.94
CA GLU A 132 -25.15 8.48 -12.94
C GLU A 132 -24.69 9.48 -11.86
N CYS A 133 -24.55 8.97 -10.64
CA CYS A 133 -24.10 9.72 -9.49
C CYS A 133 -23.32 8.82 -8.53
N ASP A 134 -22.52 9.44 -7.67
CA ASP A 134 -21.80 8.75 -6.60
C ASP A 134 -22.66 8.73 -5.33
N THR A 135 -22.95 7.54 -4.82
CA THR A 135 -23.72 7.34 -3.58
C THR A 135 -22.85 7.54 -2.32
N GLY A 136 -21.53 7.58 -2.47
CA GLY A 136 -20.55 7.59 -1.39
C GLY A 136 -20.31 6.23 -0.72
N LEU A 137 -20.87 5.15 -1.28
CA LEU A 137 -20.62 3.77 -0.84
C LEU A 137 -19.43 3.16 -1.60
N LEU A 138 -18.89 2.05 -1.09
CA LEU A 138 -17.82 1.31 -1.74
C LEU A 138 -18.37 0.40 -2.85
N GLY A 139 -17.46 -0.11 -3.68
CA GLY A 139 -17.74 -1.16 -4.66
C GLY A 139 -18.84 -0.84 -5.68
N VAL A 140 -19.67 -1.83 -5.99
CA VAL A 140 -20.76 -1.70 -6.97
C VAL A 140 -21.87 -0.76 -6.48
N CYS A 141 -21.93 -0.57 -5.16
CA CYS A 141 -22.92 0.23 -4.47
C CYS A 141 -22.63 1.74 -4.58
N GLY A 142 -21.39 2.11 -4.93
CA GLY A 142 -20.96 3.48 -5.19
C GLY A 142 -21.66 4.12 -6.39
N ILE A 143 -22.15 3.32 -7.35
CA ILE A 143 -22.84 3.81 -8.54
C ILE A 143 -24.35 3.92 -8.28
N GLY A 144 -24.87 5.14 -8.39
CA GLY A 144 -26.29 5.45 -8.31
C GLY A 144 -26.80 6.18 -9.55
N MET A 145 -28.11 6.45 -9.56
CA MET A 145 -28.76 7.35 -10.51
C MET A 145 -29.51 8.44 -9.76
N HIS A 146 -29.55 9.64 -10.34
CA HIS A 146 -30.33 10.74 -9.80
C HIS A 146 -31.83 10.53 -10.04
N PHE A 147 -32.62 10.72 -8.99
CA PHE A 147 -34.08 10.75 -9.02
C PHE A 147 -34.59 12.01 -8.34
N CYS A 148 -35.71 12.55 -8.83
CA CYS A 148 -36.43 13.58 -8.10
C CYS A 148 -37.36 12.90 -7.08
N VAL A 149 -37.00 12.97 -5.80
CA VAL A 149 -37.74 12.34 -4.71
C VAL A 149 -38.04 13.42 -3.67
N GLU A 150 -39.33 13.62 -3.38
CA GLU A 150 -39.80 14.64 -2.43
C GLU A 150 -39.23 16.04 -2.75
N HIS A 151 -39.27 16.44 -4.03
CA HIS A 151 -38.80 17.75 -4.52
C HIS A 151 -37.31 18.01 -4.27
N SER A 152 -36.51 16.95 -4.16
CA SER A 152 -35.06 17.03 -4.04
C SER A 152 -34.39 16.01 -4.92
N LEU A 153 -33.32 16.41 -5.59
CA LEU A 153 -32.48 15.51 -6.36
C LEU A 153 -31.76 14.56 -5.39
N LYS A 154 -32.05 13.26 -5.47
CA LYS A 154 -31.44 12.20 -4.66
C LYS A 154 -30.63 11.28 -5.56
N CYS A 155 -29.44 10.91 -5.09
CA CYS A 155 -28.68 9.81 -5.69
C CYS A 155 -29.14 8.51 -5.03
N LEU A 156 -29.79 7.62 -5.79
CA LEU A 156 -30.23 6.31 -5.31
C LEU A 156 -29.38 5.23 -5.97
N ARG A 157 -28.97 4.21 -5.21
CA ARG A 157 -28.18 3.09 -5.73
C ARG A 157 -28.88 2.42 -6.92
N GLN A 158 -28.11 2.07 -7.94
CA GLN A 158 -28.63 1.38 -9.12
C GLN A 158 -28.67 -0.13 -8.94
N TYR A 159 -27.73 -0.69 -8.19
CA TYR A 159 -27.58 -2.12 -7.96
C TYR A 159 -28.01 -2.48 -6.53
N ASP A 160 -28.71 -3.61 -6.40
CA ASP A 160 -28.98 -4.23 -5.11
C ASP A 160 -27.76 -5.02 -4.64
N SER A 161 -27.68 -5.25 -3.33
CA SER A 161 -26.64 -6.08 -2.75
C SER A 161 -26.68 -7.50 -3.31
N SER A 162 -25.51 -8.05 -3.61
CA SER A 162 -25.32 -9.41 -4.06
C SER A 162 -24.24 -10.08 -3.22
N PRO A 163 -24.21 -11.42 -3.07
CA PRO A 163 -23.12 -12.07 -2.35
C PRO A 163 -21.76 -11.69 -2.92
N GLU A 164 -20.79 -11.50 -2.03
CA GLU A 164 -19.42 -11.15 -2.37
C GLU A 164 -18.81 -12.05 -3.44
N LYS A 165 -18.06 -11.42 -4.33
CA LYS A 165 -17.18 -12.10 -5.29
C LYS A 165 -15.80 -11.52 -5.11
N CYS A 166 -14.79 -12.37 -5.21
CA CYS A 166 -13.41 -11.92 -5.22
C CYS A 166 -13.11 -11.09 -6.48
N ASN A 167 -13.34 -9.79 -6.41
CA ASN A 167 -13.19 -8.86 -7.52
C ASN A 167 -12.72 -7.46 -7.08
N GLY A 168 -12.47 -7.25 -5.78
CA GLY A 168 -11.99 -6.00 -5.23
C GLY A 168 -13.06 -4.93 -5.11
N LEU A 169 -14.34 -5.31 -5.13
CA LEU A 169 -15.50 -4.44 -4.95
C LEU A 169 -16.34 -4.97 -3.79
N ASP A 170 -16.90 -4.05 -3.00
CA ASP A 170 -18.03 -4.31 -2.10
C ASP A 170 -19.28 -4.63 -2.97
N ASP A 171 -19.60 -5.91 -3.12
CA ASP A 171 -20.71 -6.47 -3.91
C ASP A 171 -22.00 -6.54 -3.08
N ASP A 172 -21.90 -6.66 -1.75
CA ASP A 172 -23.01 -6.86 -0.82
C ASP A 172 -23.44 -5.59 -0.04
N CYS A 173 -22.70 -4.50 -0.24
CA CYS A 173 -22.91 -3.17 0.32
C CYS A 173 -22.80 -3.09 1.85
N ASP A 174 -22.03 -3.95 2.50
CA ASP A 174 -21.82 -3.90 3.96
C ASP A 174 -20.70 -2.94 4.41
N GLY A 175 -19.91 -2.44 3.45
CA GLY A 175 -18.83 -1.48 3.65
C GLY A 175 -17.44 -2.10 3.84
N GLU A 176 -17.32 -3.41 3.78
CA GLU A 176 -16.05 -4.13 3.66
C GLU A 176 -15.82 -4.52 2.18
N THR A 177 -14.67 -5.12 1.86
CA THR A 177 -14.36 -5.52 0.47
C THR A 177 -13.82 -6.93 0.48
N ASP A 178 -14.43 -7.81 -0.31
CA ASP A 178 -14.09 -9.23 -0.44
C ASP A 178 -14.01 -9.98 0.94
N GLU A 179 -14.93 -9.71 1.87
CA GLU A 179 -14.95 -10.33 3.20
C GLU A 179 -15.38 -11.81 3.17
N ASP A 180 -15.04 -12.54 4.24
CA ASP A 180 -15.33 -13.98 4.36
C ASP A 180 -14.75 -14.89 3.25
N ASN A 181 -13.72 -14.41 2.53
CA ASN A 181 -12.99 -15.17 1.51
C ASN A 181 -13.91 -15.67 0.36
N PRO A 182 -14.53 -14.75 -0.41
CA PRO A 182 -15.53 -15.10 -1.41
C PRO A 182 -14.90 -15.90 -2.55
N GLY A 183 -15.53 -17.01 -2.93
CA GLY A 183 -15.00 -17.92 -3.96
C GLY A 183 -13.80 -18.77 -3.53
N GLY A 184 -13.29 -18.60 -2.31
CA GLY A 184 -12.19 -19.38 -1.75
C GLY A 184 -12.61 -20.67 -1.03
N GLY A 185 -11.68 -21.27 -0.29
CA GLY A 185 -11.88 -22.47 0.54
C GLY A 185 -11.80 -23.80 -0.19
N GLY A 186 -11.82 -23.79 -1.53
CA GLY A 186 -11.57 -24.98 -2.35
C GLY A 186 -10.09 -25.38 -2.36
N ARG A 187 -9.80 -26.66 -2.55
CA ARG A 187 -8.42 -27.14 -2.74
C ARG A 187 -7.88 -26.71 -4.11
N CYS A 188 -6.58 -26.44 -4.17
CA CYS A 188 -5.87 -26.09 -5.40
C CYS A 188 -4.45 -26.65 -5.40
N GLU A 189 -3.83 -26.65 -6.58
CA GLU A 189 -2.42 -27.01 -6.77
C GLU A 189 -1.62 -25.72 -6.99
N THR A 190 -0.63 -25.45 -6.15
CA THR A 190 0.21 -24.23 -6.23
C THR A 190 1.20 -24.28 -7.39
N GLY A 191 1.47 -25.49 -7.91
CA GLY A 191 2.49 -25.75 -8.92
C GLY A 191 3.90 -25.91 -8.34
N LEU A 192 4.04 -25.85 -7.01
CA LEU A 192 5.29 -26.16 -6.30
C LEU A 192 5.51 -27.67 -6.21
N LEU A 193 6.74 -28.06 -5.87
CA LEU A 193 7.10 -29.47 -5.70
C LEU A 193 6.64 -29.99 -4.33
N GLY A 194 6.58 -31.31 -4.21
CA GLY A 194 6.42 -32.01 -2.94
C GLY A 194 5.18 -31.61 -2.13
N ALA A 195 5.38 -31.42 -0.82
CA ALA A 195 4.33 -31.11 0.15
C ALA A 195 3.71 -29.71 -0.07
N CYS A 196 4.42 -28.84 -0.77
CA CYS A 196 4.06 -27.45 -1.02
C CYS A 196 3.07 -27.30 -2.18
N ASN A 197 2.86 -28.35 -2.98
CA ASN A 197 1.88 -28.34 -4.07
C ASN A 197 0.43 -28.17 -3.56
N ASN A 198 0.14 -28.59 -2.32
CA ASN A 198 -1.21 -28.54 -1.77
C ASN A 198 -1.55 -27.15 -1.25
N GLY A 199 -2.48 -26.48 -1.94
CA GLY A 199 -3.00 -25.18 -1.56
C GLY A 199 -4.51 -25.16 -1.32
N THR A 200 -4.99 -24.01 -0.85
CA THR A 200 -6.40 -23.63 -0.79
C THR A 200 -6.59 -22.31 -1.53
N TRP A 201 -7.64 -22.21 -2.35
CA TRP A 201 -8.04 -20.98 -2.98
C TRP A 201 -8.38 -19.95 -1.90
N THR A 202 -7.74 -18.78 -1.97
CA THR A 202 -8.01 -17.64 -1.10
C THR A 202 -8.21 -16.42 -1.96
N CYS A 203 -9.15 -15.57 -1.58
CA CYS A 203 -9.29 -14.24 -2.14
C CYS A 203 -8.21 -13.35 -1.54
N THR A 204 -7.44 -12.66 -2.37
CA THR A 204 -6.42 -11.71 -1.93
C THR A 204 -6.38 -10.56 -2.93
N ASN A 205 -6.70 -9.35 -2.45
CA ASN A 205 -6.73 -8.13 -3.26
C ASN A 205 -7.63 -8.26 -4.52
N GLY A 206 -8.82 -8.84 -4.40
CA GLY A 206 -9.74 -9.02 -5.51
C GLY A 206 -9.35 -10.12 -6.52
N GLU A 207 -8.37 -10.96 -6.19
CA GLU A 207 -7.99 -12.10 -7.03
C GLU A 207 -8.01 -13.42 -6.24
N ILE A 208 -8.59 -14.46 -6.85
CA ILE A 208 -8.53 -15.83 -6.33
C ILE A 208 -7.12 -16.38 -6.58
N VAL A 209 -6.35 -16.53 -5.51
CA VAL A 209 -4.98 -17.06 -5.53
C VAL A 209 -4.92 -18.39 -4.81
N CYS A 210 -4.07 -19.30 -5.28
CA CYS A 210 -3.84 -20.57 -4.60
C CYS A 210 -2.78 -20.36 -3.51
N ALA A 211 -3.19 -20.31 -2.24
CA ALA A 211 -2.26 -20.18 -1.12
C ALA A 211 -1.86 -21.55 -0.59
N GLU A 212 -0.57 -21.72 -0.29
CA GLU A 212 -0.03 -22.93 0.33
C GLU A 212 -0.72 -23.20 1.68
N THR A 213 -1.09 -24.47 1.90
CA THR A 213 -1.68 -24.89 3.19
C THR A 213 -0.66 -25.50 4.15
N THR A 214 0.50 -25.88 3.62
CA THR A 214 1.57 -26.51 4.36
C THR A 214 2.52 -25.40 4.84
N GLN A 215 2.86 -25.39 6.13
CA GLN A 215 4.00 -24.60 6.57
C GLN A 215 5.28 -25.30 6.10
N PRO A 216 6.16 -24.62 5.35
CA PRO A 216 7.44 -25.19 4.98
C PRO A 216 8.21 -25.62 6.23
N LEU A 217 8.86 -26.77 6.19
CA LEU A 217 9.80 -27.18 7.22
C LEU A 217 11.12 -26.40 7.09
N ASP A 218 11.98 -26.46 8.12
CA ASP A 218 13.31 -25.81 8.07
C ASP A 218 14.33 -26.57 7.19
N ARG A 219 14.01 -27.82 6.85
CA ARG A 219 14.84 -28.71 6.03
C ARG A 219 13.99 -29.80 5.43
N ASP A 220 14.48 -30.34 4.33
CA ASP A 220 13.83 -31.41 3.61
C ASP A 220 13.91 -32.78 4.28
N HIS A 221 13.18 -33.78 3.77
CA HIS A 221 13.24 -35.17 4.23
C HIS A 221 13.84 -36.07 3.14
N CYS A 222 14.56 -37.13 3.52
CA CYS A 222 15.06 -38.12 2.55
C CYS A 222 13.96 -39.08 2.03
N ASP A 223 12.84 -38.55 1.54
CA ASP A 223 11.71 -39.31 0.99
C ASP A 223 11.33 -38.90 -0.45
N GLY A 224 12.09 -37.99 -1.06
CA GLY A 224 11.87 -37.53 -2.43
C GLY A 224 10.75 -36.51 -2.61
N GLN A 225 10.33 -35.85 -1.53
CA GLN A 225 9.40 -34.73 -1.59
C GLN A 225 10.06 -33.48 -1.01
N ASP A 226 9.83 -32.34 -1.67
CA ASP A 226 10.17 -31.00 -1.19
C ASP A 226 9.23 -30.62 -0.03
N HIS A 227 9.78 -30.52 1.18
CA HIS A 227 9.09 -30.21 2.42
C HIS A 227 9.41 -28.80 2.95
N ASP A 228 10.52 -28.19 2.54
CA ASP A 228 10.91 -26.82 2.93
C ASP A 228 10.64 -25.78 1.82
N CYS A 229 10.06 -26.22 0.71
CA CYS A 229 9.53 -25.43 -0.39
C CYS A 229 10.60 -24.58 -1.11
N ASP A 230 11.85 -25.03 -1.13
CA ASP A 230 12.94 -24.31 -1.80
C ASP A 230 13.16 -24.72 -3.27
N GLY A 231 12.46 -25.78 -3.72
CA GLY A 231 12.46 -26.28 -5.08
C GLY A 231 13.49 -27.37 -5.37
N GLU A 232 14.31 -27.75 -4.39
CA GLU A 232 15.18 -28.91 -4.45
C GLU A 232 14.53 -30.11 -3.73
N ILE A 233 15.11 -31.31 -3.89
CA ILE A 233 14.72 -32.48 -3.10
C ILE A 233 15.96 -33.23 -2.61
N ASN A 234 15.89 -33.77 -1.39
CA ASN A 234 16.92 -34.65 -0.80
C ASN A 234 18.33 -34.02 -0.74
N GLU A 235 18.42 -32.77 -0.29
CA GLU A 235 19.67 -32.03 -0.13
C GLU A 235 20.61 -32.66 0.92
N GLU A 236 21.81 -32.09 1.00
CA GLU A 236 22.71 -32.41 2.09
C GLU A 236 22.16 -31.86 3.43
N GLY A 237 21.99 -32.75 4.40
CA GLY A 237 21.49 -32.39 5.73
C GLY A 237 19.98 -32.58 5.93
N SER A 238 19.25 -33.07 4.93
CA SER A 238 17.83 -33.43 5.03
C SER A 238 17.58 -34.42 6.18
N LEU A 239 16.40 -34.34 6.80
CA LEU A 239 16.04 -35.21 7.91
C LEU A 239 16.05 -36.68 7.47
N GLY A 240 16.72 -37.53 8.25
CA GLY A 240 16.92 -38.94 7.93
C GLY A 240 18.12 -39.22 7.03
N CYS A 241 18.94 -38.22 6.70
CA CYS A 241 20.20 -38.43 5.99
C CYS A 241 21.14 -39.35 6.76
N ARG A 242 21.96 -40.09 6.01
CA ARG A 242 23.01 -40.95 6.55
C ARG A 242 24.33 -40.19 6.57
N THR A 243 25.07 -40.31 7.66
CA THR A 243 26.42 -39.77 7.76
C THR A 243 27.39 -40.65 6.97
N TYR A 244 28.13 -40.03 6.06
CA TYR A 244 29.21 -40.60 5.29
C TYR A 244 30.53 -39.91 5.67
N TYR A 245 31.61 -40.69 5.72
CA TYR A 245 32.94 -40.28 6.14
C TYR A 245 33.87 -40.29 4.93
N GLU A 246 34.65 -39.22 4.73
CA GLU A 246 35.61 -39.12 3.62
C GLU A 246 36.66 -40.23 3.74
N ASP A 247 36.84 -41.01 2.67
CA ASP A 247 37.79 -42.13 2.54
C ASP A 247 38.78 -41.77 1.44
N LYS A 248 39.89 -41.16 1.86
CA LYS A 248 40.83 -40.51 0.94
C LYS A 248 41.89 -41.46 0.39
N ASP A 249 42.27 -42.48 1.15
CA ASP A 249 43.24 -43.50 0.74
C ASP A 249 42.61 -44.80 0.22
N GLY A 250 41.29 -44.95 0.37
CA GLY A 250 40.49 -45.98 -0.27
C GLY A 250 40.50 -47.33 0.45
N ASP A 251 40.72 -47.34 1.77
CA ASP A 251 40.78 -48.56 2.57
C ASP A 251 39.42 -49.03 3.11
N GLY A 252 38.37 -48.21 2.91
CA GLY A 252 37.00 -48.48 3.33
C GLY A 252 36.64 -47.96 4.72
N TRP A 253 37.58 -47.33 5.43
CA TRP A 253 37.36 -46.52 6.62
C TRP A 253 37.55 -45.04 6.27
N GLY A 254 36.86 -44.17 7.02
CA GLY A 254 36.88 -42.75 6.71
C GLY A 254 36.98 -41.90 7.97
N ASN A 255 37.35 -40.65 7.76
CA ASN A 255 37.67 -39.71 8.82
C ASN A 255 36.44 -39.33 9.64
N SER A 256 36.46 -39.62 10.95
CA SER A 256 35.39 -39.18 11.89
C SER A 256 35.13 -37.67 11.91
N ARG A 257 36.09 -36.84 11.48
CA ARG A 257 36.00 -35.37 11.45
C ARG A 257 35.62 -34.80 10.08
N SER A 258 35.69 -35.59 9.02
CA SER A 258 35.31 -35.16 7.66
C SER A 258 34.05 -35.91 7.25
N THR A 259 32.89 -35.31 7.55
CA THR A 259 31.58 -35.96 7.38
C THR A 259 30.65 -35.17 6.50
N ARG A 260 29.85 -35.87 5.71
CA ARG A 260 28.69 -35.33 4.98
C ARG A 260 27.44 -36.11 5.34
N CYS A 261 26.29 -35.44 5.39
CA CYS A 261 25.00 -36.10 5.67
C CYS A 261 24.16 -36.10 4.41
N LEU A 262 24.07 -37.25 3.74
CA LEU A 262 23.45 -37.35 2.42
C LEU A 262 22.31 -38.36 2.44
N CYS A 263 21.32 -38.15 1.57
CA CYS A 263 20.26 -39.12 1.35
C CYS A 263 20.74 -40.31 0.50
N GLY A 264 20.17 -41.49 0.76
CA GLY A 264 20.49 -42.74 0.07
C GLY A 264 21.37 -43.70 0.88
N ASP A 265 21.38 -44.97 0.47
CA ASP A 265 22.05 -46.06 1.18
C ASP A 265 23.47 -46.35 0.69
N VAL A 266 23.83 -45.82 -0.48
CA VAL A 266 25.11 -46.04 -1.14
C VAL A 266 26.02 -44.83 -0.88
N PRO A 267 27.22 -45.02 -0.32
CA PRO A 267 28.16 -43.92 -0.15
C PRO A 267 28.57 -43.35 -1.52
N PRO A 268 28.69 -42.01 -1.65
CA PRO A 268 29.26 -41.42 -2.85
C PRO A 268 30.74 -41.80 -3.00
N THR A 269 31.27 -41.66 -4.21
CA THR A 269 32.69 -41.91 -4.49
C THR A 269 33.59 -41.10 -3.55
N GLY A 270 34.57 -41.75 -2.92
CA GLY A 270 35.49 -41.14 -1.96
C GLY A 270 34.92 -41.01 -0.55
N TYR A 271 33.79 -41.67 -0.25
CA TYR A 271 33.23 -41.76 1.08
C TYR A 271 32.91 -43.21 1.46
N THR A 272 32.82 -43.46 2.76
CA THR A 272 32.42 -44.73 3.35
C THR A 272 31.44 -44.52 4.52
N THR A 273 30.88 -45.61 5.04
CA THR A 273 29.98 -45.60 6.20
C THR A 273 30.69 -45.95 7.51
N ARG A 274 31.98 -46.26 7.46
CA ARG A 274 32.80 -46.66 8.62
C ARG A 274 33.67 -45.47 9.04
N SER A 275 33.65 -45.08 10.31
CA SER A 275 34.09 -43.75 10.75
C SER A 275 35.42 -43.67 11.50
N ALA A 276 36.14 -44.77 11.61
CA ALA A 276 37.24 -44.93 12.55
C ALA A 276 38.59 -45.05 11.85
N ASP A 277 38.78 -44.24 10.82
CA ASP A 277 40.10 -43.98 10.26
C ASP A 277 40.80 -42.88 11.08
N CYS A 278 41.98 -43.22 11.60
CA CYS A 278 42.85 -42.29 12.31
C CYS A 278 43.92 -41.68 11.38
N CYS A 279 44.11 -42.22 10.17
CA CYS A 279 45.07 -41.74 9.19
C CYS A 279 44.60 -41.89 7.73
N ASP A 280 43.80 -40.93 7.21
CA ASP A 280 43.32 -40.89 5.81
C ASP A 280 44.39 -40.70 4.69
N THR A 281 45.67 -40.88 5.02
CA THR A 281 46.76 -40.82 4.04
C THR A 281 47.52 -42.13 3.96
N ASP A 282 47.05 -43.16 4.65
CA ASP A 282 47.70 -44.45 4.76
C ASP A 282 46.66 -45.59 4.81
N SER A 283 46.37 -46.18 3.64
CA SER A 283 45.40 -47.27 3.50
C SER A 283 45.71 -48.56 4.30
N SER A 284 46.85 -48.59 5.00
CA SER A 284 47.23 -49.67 5.92
C SER A 284 46.82 -49.42 7.37
N VAL A 285 46.23 -48.27 7.68
CA VAL A 285 45.89 -47.82 9.04
C VAL A 285 44.37 -47.74 9.21
N ASN A 286 43.79 -48.69 9.95
CA ASN A 286 42.36 -48.67 10.27
C ASN A 286 41.99 -49.72 11.32
N ARG A 287 40.72 -49.74 11.74
CA ARG A 287 40.20 -50.67 12.75
C ARG A 287 40.09 -52.15 12.34
N ASP A 288 40.40 -52.51 11.11
CA ASP A 288 40.55 -53.92 10.71
C ASP A 288 41.99 -54.44 10.91
N VAL A 289 42.95 -53.55 11.18
CA VAL A 289 44.30 -53.92 11.63
C VAL A 289 44.19 -54.62 12.98
N ARG A 290 44.97 -55.70 13.15
CA ARG A 290 44.94 -56.51 14.37
C ARG A 290 46.01 -56.02 15.34
N ASP A 291 45.67 -55.98 16.62
CA ASP A 291 46.59 -55.63 17.73
C ASP A 291 47.82 -56.56 17.87
N ASP A 292 47.94 -57.64 17.08
CA ASP A 292 49.05 -58.59 17.10
C ASP A 292 50.13 -58.32 16.03
N GLN A 293 49.97 -57.27 15.23
CA GLN A 293 50.96 -56.80 14.24
C GLN A 293 51.92 -55.76 14.86
N TRP A 294 53.18 -55.78 14.43
CA TRP A 294 54.23 -54.88 14.94
C TRP A 294 54.89 -54.12 13.78
N PHE A 295 54.99 -52.78 13.87
CA PHE A 295 55.53 -51.95 12.80
C PHE A 295 56.78 -51.17 13.25
N GLU A 296 57.80 -51.09 12.40
CA GLU A 296 59.08 -50.40 12.68
C GLU A 296 59.09 -48.93 12.20
N THR A 297 58.03 -48.50 11.51
CA THR A 297 57.94 -47.17 10.90
C THR A 297 56.64 -46.51 11.30
N LYS A 298 56.68 -45.20 11.56
CA LYS A 298 55.48 -44.38 11.71
C LYS A 298 54.63 -44.44 10.44
N ASN A 299 53.31 -44.41 10.61
CA ASN A 299 52.38 -44.29 9.48
C ASN A 299 52.54 -42.93 8.78
N ASN A 300 51.82 -42.73 7.66
CA ASN A 300 51.89 -41.46 6.93
C ASN A 300 51.35 -40.24 7.71
N CYS A 301 50.69 -40.45 8.86
CA CYS A 301 50.24 -39.40 9.77
C CYS A 301 51.25 -39.09 10.89
N GLY A 302 52.34 -39.85 10.98
CA GLY A 302 53.47 -39.58 11.85
C GLY A 302 53.35 -40.16 13.25
N ASP A 303 52.38 -41.04 13.48
CA ASP A 303 52.21 -41.80 14.72
C ASP A 303 52.33 -43.31 14.47
N PHE A 304 52.06 -44.07 15.53
CA PHE A 304 52.23 -45.51 15.61
C PHE A 304 50.88 -46.18 15.93
N ASP A 305 49.76 -45.49 15.73
CA ASP A 305 48.42 -46.03 15.98
C ASP A 305 47.86 -46.60 14.67
N TYR A 306 48.30 -47.80 14.28
CA TYR A 306 47.86 -48.43 13.03
C TYR A 306 46.46 -49.07 13.12
N ASP A 307 45.99 -49.38 14.33
CA ASP A 307 44.67 -49.99 14.56
C ASP A 307 43.61 -49.00 15.05
N CYS A 308 43.97 -47.71 15.14
CA CYS A 308 43.12 -46.61 15.53
C CYS A 308 42.40 -46.83 16.87
N ASP A 309 43.05 -47.48 17.83
CA ASP A 309 42.52 -47.68 19.19
C ASP A 309 42.80 -46.51 20.14
N GLY A 310 43.58 -45.52 19.69
CA GLY A 310 43.96 -44.34 20.44
C GLY A 310 45.16 -44.56 21.36
N ARG A 311 45.89 -45.66 21.22
CA ARG A 311 47.11 -45.97 21.98
C ARG A 311 48.27 -46.12 21.02
N GLU A 312 49.15 -45.13 21.01
CA GLU A 312 50.47 -45.32 20.42
C GLU A 312 51.21 -46.41 21.20
N VAL A 313 51.53 -47.52 20.55
CA VAL A 313 52.37 -48.52 21.19
C VAL A 313 53.83 -48.06 21.12
N GLN A 314 54.40 -47.96 22.32
CA GLN A 314 55.64 -47.25 22.57
C GLN A 314 56.88 -47.98 22.02
N GLU A 315 57.43 -47.46 20.93
CA GLU A 315 58.77 -47.82 20.47
C GLU A 315 59.83 -47.32 21.48
N LEU A 316 60.42 -48.24 22.24
CA LEU A 316 61.45 -47.89 23.23
C LEU A 316 62.80 -47.74 22.52
N GLN A 317 63.26 -46.50 22.36
CA GLN A 317 64.52 -46.18 21.65
C GLN A 317 65.71 -45.89 22.60
N GLU A 318 65.47 -45.87 23.91
CA GLU A 318 66.52 -45.57 24.88
C GLU A 318 67.40 -46.79 25.14
N ILE A 319 68.72 -46.65 24.95
CA ILE A 319 69.71 -47.62 25.45
C ILE A 319 69.97 -47.33 26.91
N GLY A 320 69.63 -48.29 27.76
CA GLY A 320 69.77 -48.20 29.21
C GLY A 320 71.24 -48.21 29.62
N ARG A 321 71.56 -47.50 30.70
CA ARG A 321 72.91 -47.43 31.25
C ARG A 321 72.88 -47.48 32.77
N CYS A 322 73.81 -48.22 33.34
CA CYS A 322 74.09 -48.22 34.76
C CYS A 322 75.52 -47.70 34.94
N VAL A 323 75.64 -46.42 35.32
CA VAL A 323 76.93 -45.72 35.36
C VAL A 323 77.33 -45.46 36.80
N GLN A 324 78.60 -45.71 37.10
CA GLN A 324 79.20 -45.40 38.40
C GLN A 324 79.67 -43.94 38.44
N GLY A 325 79.16 -43.18 39.41
CA GLY A 325 79.56 -41.79 39.69
C GLY A 325 79.95 -41.58 41.15
N GLY A 326 80.49 -40.40 41.47
CA GLY A 326 80.80 -39.97 42.84
C GLY A 326 81.97 -38.97 42.94
N TYR A 327 81.88 -38.04 43.89
CA TYR A 327 82.98 -37.17 44.33
C TYR A 327 83.23 -37.42 45.82
N GLY A 328 84.49 -37.68 46.22
CA GLY A 328 84.86 -37.81 47.63
C GLY A 328 84.55 -39.16 48.29
N GLY A 329 84.62 -40.28 47.55
CA GLY A 329 84.63 -41.64 48.14
C GLY A 329 83.26 -42.33 48.30
N SER A 330 82.15 -41.63 48.08
CA SER A 330 80.81 -42.25 47.99
C SER A 330 80.50 -42.67 46.55
N ILE A 331 80.13 -43.94 46.36
CA ILE A 331 79.71 -44.47 45.06
C ILE A 331 78.21 -44.26 44.89
N ILE A 332 77.85 -43.51 43.86
CA ILE A 332 76.47 -43.26 43.44
C ILE A 332 76.25 -43.96 42.10
N CYS A 333 75.18 -44.73 42.00
CA CYS A 333 74.78 -45.41 40.77
C CYS A 333 73.67 -44.61 40.09
N SER A 334 73.90 -44.21 38.84
CA SER A 334 72.91 -43.51 38.04
C SER A 334 72.29 -44.47 37.03
N LEU A 335 70.96 -44.60 37.10
CA LEU A 335 70.16 -45.41 36.19
C LEU A 335 69.62 -44.54 35.05
N VAL A 336 69.86 -44.99 33.82
CA VAL A 336 69.03 -44.68 32.66
C VAL A 336 68.33 -45.99 32.29
N VAL A 337 67.01 -46.02 32.40
CA VAL A 337 66.21 -47.19 31.99
C VAL A 337 66.25 -47.32 30.47
N GLY A 338 66.20 -48.54 29.94
CA GLY A 338 66.29 -48.74 28.49
C GLY A 338 66.80 -50.12 28.10
N TRP A 339 66.95 -50.35 26.80
CA TRP A 339 67.48 -51.60 26.26
C TRP A 339 68.93 -51.81 26.64
N ASN A 340 69.26 -53.06 26.97
CA ASN A 340 70.60 -53.47 27.30
C ASN A 340 71.38 -53.75 26.01
N GLU A 341 72.22 -52.81 25.63
CA GLU A 341 73.13 -52.86 24.47
C GLU A 341 72.43 -52.69 23.12
N ASP A 342 71.60 -53.64 22.70
CA ASP A 342 70.89 -53.60 21.41
C ASP A 342 69.38 -53.36 21.60
N ILE A 343 68.80 -52.51 20.77
CA ILE A 343 67.35 -52.30 20.69
C ILE A 343 66.78 -53.43 19.82
N PRO A 344 65.93 -54.32 20.36
CA PRO A 344 65.32 -55.39 19.58
C PRO A 344 64.43 -54.82 18.48
N LYS A 345 64.21 -55.59 17.42
CA LYS A 345 63.20 -55.21 16.43
C LYS A 345 61.80 -55.29 17.02
N CYS A 346 60.85 -54.64 16.36
CA CYS A 346 59.46 -54.65 16.79
C CYS A 346 58.89 -56.08 16.83
N GLY A 347 58.23 -56.43 17.93
CA GLY A 347 57.75 -57.79 18.22
C GLY A 347 58.81 -58.75 18.78
N GLU A 348 60.10 -58.40 18.75
CA GLU A 348 61.17 -59.22 19.33
C GLU A 348 61.33 -59.00 20.84
N THR A 349 61.80 -60.02 21.55
CA THR A 349 62.14 -59.93 22.97
C THR A 349 63.61 -59.55 23.13
N GLY A 350 63.90 -58.58 24.00
CA GLY A 350 65.26 -58.21 24.37
C GLY A 350 65.46 -58.06 25.87
N SER A 351 66.71 -57.77 26.23
CA SER A 351 67.11 -57.50 27.60
C SER A 351 66.93 -56.03 27.93
N TYR A 352 66.16 -55.69 28.97
CA TYR A 352 65.81 -54.31 29.34
C TYR A 352 66.28 -53.99 30.76
N ILE A 353 67.07 -52.93 30.93
CA ILE A 353 67.60 -52.47 32.22
C ILE A 353 66.50 -51.71 32.96
N HIS A 354 66.13 -52.19 34.15
CA HIS A 354 65.11 -51.56 34.99
C HIS A 354 65.62 -51.11 36.36
N ASP A 355 66.81 -51.52 36.78
CA ASP A 355 67.41 -51.11 38.06
C ASP A 355 68.95 -51.10 38.02
N CYS A 356 69.57 -50.28 38.86
CA CYS A 356 71.03 -50.09 38.96
C CYS A 356 71.42 -49.79 40.41
N VAL A 357 72.01 -50.78 41.09
CA VAL A 357 72.28 -50.74 42.54
C VAL A 357 73.78 -50.87 42.83
N ASN A 358 74.24 -50.19 43.88
CA ASN A 358 75.62 -50.33 44.38
C ASN A 358 75.75 -51.64 45.16
N GLU A 359 76.46 -52.60 44.59
CA GLU A 359 76.81 -53.86 45.25
C GLU A 359 78.32 -53.94 45.44
N GLN A 360 78.76 -54.00 46.70
CA GLN A 360 80.17 -54.21 47.06
C GLN A 360 81.12 -53.19 46.40
N GLY A 361 80.68 -51.94 46.24
CA GLY A 361 81.50 -50.86 45.69
C GLY A 361 81.57 -50.84 44.16
N ARG A 362 80.62 -51.48 43.46
CA ARG A 362 80.45 -51.35 42.01
C ARG A 362 78.96 -51.27 41.67
N CYS A 363 78.61 -50.47 40.66
CA CYS A 363 77.24 -50.42 40.18
C CYS A 363 76.92 -51.65 39.33
N LYS A 364 75.88 -52.38 39.71
CA LYS A 364 75.41 -53.58 39.01
C LYS A 364 74.05 -53.29 38.37
N LYS A 365 73.95 -53.59 37.06
CA LYS A 365 72.71 -53.48 36.29
C LYS A 365 71.82 -54.70 36.51
N TYR A 366 70.52 -54.48 36.64
CA TYR A 366 69.47 -55.50 36.67
C TYR A 366 68.62 -55.41 35.41
N VAL A 367 68.45 -56.55 34.77
CA VAL A 367 67.74 -56.68 33.49
C VAL A 367 66.58 -57.66 33.59
N THR A 368 65.53 -57.40 32.81
CA THR A 368 64.41 -58.32 32.56
C THR A 368 64.29 -58.56 31.07
N GLU A 369 63.67 -59.68 30.67
CA GLU A 369 63.16 -59.81 29.31
C GLU A 369 61.96 -58.89 29.13
N LYS A 370 61.94 -58.16 28.01
CA LYS A 370 60.84 -57.28 27.62
C LYS A 370 60.67 -57.41 26.11
N ILE A 371 59.43 -57.47 25.63
CA ILE A 371 59.13 -57.39 24.19
C ILE A 371 59.22 -55.92 23.78
N GLN A 372 59.96 -55.64 22.69
CA GLN A 372 59.88 -54.35 22.01
C GLN A 372 58.52 -54.27 21.36
N ARG A 373 57.62 -53.58 22.03
CA ARG A 373 56.30 -53.29 21.48
C ARG A 373 56.44 -52.08 20.58
N CYS A 374 56.07 -52.22 19.32
CA CYS A 374 55.86 -51.10 18.41
C CYS A 374 54.56 -51.42 17.70
N GLN A 375 53.55 -50.59 17.83
CA GLN A 375 52.62 -50.46 16.72
C GLN A 375 53.21 -49.41 15.81
#